data_AF-D8G8Y7-F1
#
_entry.id   AF-D8G8Y7-F1
#
_cell.length_a   1.000
_cell.length_b   1.000
_cell.length_c   1.000
_cell.angle_alpha   90.00
_cell.angle_beta   90.00
_cell.angle_gamma   90.00
#
_symmetry.space_group_name_H-M   'P 1'
#
loop_
_entity.id
_entity.type
_entity.pdbx_description
1 polymer ?
#
loop_
_entity_poly.entity_id
_entity_poly.type
_entity_poly.pdbx_seq_one_letter_code
_entity_poly.pdbx_strand_id
1 'polypeptide(L)'
;MTSNNPQINEERIEAYLKVIHDLLSCETGQEAETLNSYPDLLDIGLVQTMEMAAVRIAEDGNEEAASFLQEIAVQLAEALDLSLPEGIPSEYFNFLGEILQTISENPDPEIVYPILEANQNKLDPVLAEMLQSWAMATLPEVDAEESLALAGVIGNFSNLMQQFPGGDRGNNLEIAIAGYEAISTIFSRDNFPDVWAGTQNNLAAAYGDRVYFDRQENLERALACYENALEVYNLTEFPEEWARTQKNLAITQEARASVTDNS
;
A
#
# COMPACT_ATOMS: atom_id res chain seq x y z
N MET A 1 6.63 14.97 -19.27
CA MET A 1 6.19 13.74 -19.94
C MET A 1 7.27 12.71 -19.76
N THR A 2 7.14 11.90 -18.73
CA THR A 2 7.90 10.65 -18.56
C THR A 2 6.88 9.66 -18.04
N SER A 3 6.53 8.70 -18.89
CA SER A 3 5.59 7.63 -18.61
C SER A 3 5.99 6.89 -17.35
N ASN A 4 5.08 6.80 -16.38
CA ASN A 4 5.01 5.62 -15.51
C ASN A 4 4.66 4.45 -16.43
N ASN A 5 5.67 3.65 -16.80
CA ASN A 5 5.53 2.48 -17.66
C ASN A 5 5.51 1.23 -16.75
N PRO A 6 4.37 0.54 -16.59
CA PRO A 6 4.24 -0.66 -15.75
C PRO A 6 5.22 -1.78 -16.12
N GLN A 7 5.61 -1.84 -17.40
CA GLN A 7 6.53 -2.83 -17.95
C GLN A 7 7.94 -2.78 -17.33
N ILE A 8 8.36 -1.61 -16.80
CA ILE A 8 9.65 -1.45 -16.13
C ILE A 8 9.66 -2.17 -14.76
N ASN A 9 8.50 -2.38 -14.13
CA ASN A 9 8.43 -3.03 -12.81
C ASN A 9 8.48 -4.57 -12.93
N GLU A 10 7.72 -5.16 -13.86
CA GLU A 10 7.74 -6.61 -14.14
C GLU A 10 9.12 -7.08 -14.61
N GLU A 11 9.75 -6.38 -15.56
CA GLU A 11 11.10 -6.72 -16.05
C GLU A 11 12.15 -6.65 -14.93
N ARG A 12 11.96 -5.76 -13.95
CA ARG A 12 12.89 -5.57 -12.83
C ARG A 12 12.71 -6.64 -11.75
N ILE A 13 11.46 -7.05 -11.46
CA ILE A 13 11.17 -8.18 -10.56
C ILE A 13 11.68 -9.50 -11.15
N GLU A 14 11.44 -9.77 -12.44
CA GLU A 14 12.01 -10.95 -13.11
C GLU A 14 13.55 -10.95 -13.06
N ALA A 15 14.16 -9.78 -13.22
CA ALA A 15 15.60 -9.64 -13.08
C ALA A 15 16.08 -9.94 -11.65
N TYR A 16 15.38 -9.49 -10.61
CA TYR A 16 15.69 -9.82 -9.21
C TYR A 16 15.52 -11.31 -8.91
N LEU A 17 14.43 -11.93 -9.37
CA LEU A 17 14.22 -13.38 -9.21
C LEU A 17 15.30 -14.20 -9.89
N LYS A 18 15.81 -13.72 -11.03
CA LYS A 18 16.98 -14.33 -11.68
C LYS A 18 18.24 -14.22 -10.81
N VAL A 19 18.50 -13.07 -10.19
CA VAL A 19 19.64 -12.93 -9.25
C VAL A 19 19.50 -13.93 -8.10
N ILE A 20 18.31 -14.06 -7.52
CA ILE A 20 18.02 -14.98 -6.42
C ILE A 20 18.22 -16.44 -6.85
N HIS A 21 17.72 -16.83 -8.03
CA HIS A 21 17.95 -18.16 -8.58
C HIS A 21 19.45 -18.45 -8.76
N ASP A 22 20.20 -17.51 -9.32
CA ASP A 22 21.63 -17.68 -9.56
C ASP A 22 22.40 -17.76 -8.24
N LEU A 23 21.97 -17.04 -7.19
CA LEU A 23 22.52 -17.16 -5.83
C LEU A 23 22.23 -18.51 -5.19
N LEU A 24 21.00 -19.01 -5.29
CA LEU A 24 20.63 -20.31 -4.73
C LEU A 24 21.28 -21.49 -5.45
N SER A 25 21.81 -21.27 -6.66
CA SER A 25 22.46 -22.28 -7.47
C SER A 25 23.98 -22.11 -7.61
N CYS A 26 24.56 -21.03 -7.08
CA CYS A 26 26.00 -20.80 -7.16
C CYS A 26 26.79 -21.70 -6.18
N GLU A 27 28.08 -21.88 -6.46
CA GLU A 27 28.96 -22.61 -5.54
C GLU A 27 29.20 -21.77 -4.28
N THR A 28 29.29 -22.43 -3.12
CA THR A 28 29.58 -21.76 -1.85
C THR A 28 30.86 -20.92 -1.94
N GLY A 29 30.77 -19.64 -1.61
CA GLY A 29 31.85 -18.66 -1.68
C GLY A 29 31.89 -17.83 -2.97
N GLN A 30 30.99 -18.07 -3.94
CA GLN A 30 30.86 -17.27 -5.16
C GLN A 30 29.73 -16.23 -5.11
N GLU A 31 29.05 -16.07 -3.97
CA GLU A 31 27.85 -15.24 -3.83
C GLU A 31 28.12 -13.77 -4.21
N ALA A 32 29.26 -13.24 -3.76
CA ALA A 32 29.68 -11.88 -4.10
C ALA A 32 29.99 -11.71 -5.60
N GLU A 33 30.56 -12.72 -6.26
CA GLU A 33 30.80 -12.69 -7.71
C GLU A 33 29.48 -12.76 -8.49
N THR A 34 28.53 -13.57 -8.02
CA THR A 34 27.17 -13.65 -8.54
C THR A 34 26.47 -12.29 -8.45
N LEU A 35 26.47 -11.64 -7.27
CA LEU A 35 25.89 -10.31 -7.10
C LEU A 35 26.56 -9.25 -7.99
N ASN A 36 27.89 -9.28 -8.10
CA ASN A 36 28.65 -8.34 -8.94
C ASN A 36 28.39 -8.52 -10.45
N SER A 37 27.75 -9.61 -10.86
CA SER A 37 27.26 -9.77 -12.24
C SER A 37 26.01 -8.93 -12.53
N TYR A 38 25.40 -8.35 -11.50
CA TYR A 38 24.13 -7.61 -11.54
C TYR A 38 24.20 -6.24 -10.82
N PRO A 39 25.20 -5.38 -11.10
CA PRO A 39 25.45 -4.17 -10.31
C PRO A 39 24.27 -3.17 -10.33
N ASP A 40 23.52 -3.10 -11.43
CA ASP A 40 22.38 -2.18 -11.59
C ASP A 40 21.12 -2.63 -10.83
N LEU A 41 21.15 -3.84 -10.27
CA LEU A 41 20.07 -4.46 -9.51
C LEU A 41 20.37 -4.51 -8.01
N LEU A 42 21.56 -4.08 -7.56
CA LEU A 42 21.94 -4.04 -6.15
C LEU A 42 21.32 -2.83 -5.48
N ASP A 43 20.03 -2.95 -5.15
CA ASP A 43 19.23 -1.90 -4.51
C ASP A 43 18.25 -2.50 -3.49
N ILE A 44 17.45 -1.62 -2.87
CA ILE A 44 16.47 -2.02 -1.86
C ILE A 44 15.40 -2.99 -2.40
N GLY A 45 15.08 -2.92 -3.69
CA GLY A 45 14.08 -3.79 -4.32
C GLY A 45 14.58 -5.24 -4.38
N LEU A 46 15.85 -5.46 -4.71
CA LEU A 46 16.46 -6.79 -4.67
C LEU A 46 16.47 -7.35 -3.24
N VAL A 47 16.85 -6.54 -2.25
CA VAL A 47 16.89 -6.97 -0.85
C VAL A 47 15.50 -7.40 -0.35
N GLN A 48 14.46 -6.62 -0.65
CA GLN A 48 13.08 -6.97 -0.31
C GLN A 48 12.61 -8.26 -1.01
N THR A 49 12.99 -8.44 -2.28
CA THR A 49 12.65 -9.65 -3.05
C THR A 49 13.34 -10.89 -2.47
N MET A 50 14.57 -10.76 -1.99
CA MET A 50 15.30 -11.84 -1.30
C MET A 50 14.58 -12.28 -0.02
N GLU A 51 14.12 -11.32 0.80
CA GLU A 51 13.36 -11.61 2.03
C GLU A 51 12.03 -12.32 1.73
N MET A 52 11.29 -11.85 0.72
CA MET A 52 10.04 -12.50 0.29
C MET A 52 10.27 -13.93 -0.21
N ALA A 53 11.31 -14.14 -1.02
CA ALA A 53 11.66 -15.46 -1.52
C ALA A 53 12.09 -16.39 -0.37
N ALA A 54 12.82 -15.88 0.62
CA ALA A 54 13.22 -16.67 1.78
C ALA A 54 12.03 -17.17 2.59
N VAL A 55 11.02 -16.32 2.85
CA VAL A 55 9.77 -16.72 3.53
C VAL A 55 9.11 -17.88 2.79
N ARG A 56 8.93 -17.75 1.47
CA ARG A 56 8.28 -18.79 0.65
C ARG A 56 9.08 -20.10 0.61
N ILE A 57 10.41 -20.01 0.51
CA ILE A 57 11.31 -21.16 0.54
C ILE A 57 11.22 -21.89 1.89
N ALA A 58 11.06 -21.15 3.00
CA ALA A 58 10.85 -21.74 4.32
C ALA A 58 9.48 -22.43 4.43
N GLU A 59 8.42 -21.83 3.89
CA GLU A 59 7.08 -22.44 3.81
C GLU A 59 7.08 -23.74 2.99
N ASP A 60 7.89 -23.78 1.92
CA ASP A 60 8.12 -24.98 1.10
C ASP A 60 9.02 -26.03 1.79
N GLY A 61 9.46 -25.76 3.03
CA GLY A 61 10.19 -26.69 3.89
C GLY A 61 11.71 -26.69 3.71
N ASN A 62 12.27 -25.69 3.02
CA ASN A 62 13.71 -25.56 2.79
C ASN A 62 14.32 -24.45 3.65
N GLU A 63 14.34 -24.65 4.97
CA GLU A 63 14.85 -23.67 5.95
C GLU A 63 16.32 -23.26 5.70
N GLU A 64 17.15 -24.14 5.15
CA GLU A 64 18.56 -23.87 4.88
C GLU A 64 18.73 -22.83 3.76
N ALA A 65 18.02 -22.99 2.65
CA ALA A 65 18.04 -22.02 1.55
C ALA A 65 17.39 -20.69 1.93
N ALA A 66 16.35 -20.72 2.77
CA ALA A 66 15.72 -19.51 3.30
C ALA A 66 16.70 -18.71 4.18
N SER A 67 17.36 -19.39 5.13
CA SER A 67 18.34 -18.75 6.02
C SER A 67 19.52 -18.17 5.25
N PHE A 68 20.03 -18.92 4.27
CA PHE A 68 21.09 -18.44 3.38
C PHE A 68 20.68 -17.15 2.65
N LEU A 69 19.47 -17.12 2.08
CA LEU A 69 19.02 -15.96 1.32
C LEU A 69 18.82 -14.72 2.21
N GLN A 70 18.36 -14.91 3.46
CA GLN A 70 18.28 -13.85 4.47
C GLN A 70 19.66 -13.31 4.86
N GLU A 71 20.65 -14.18 5.05
CA GLU A 71 22.02 -13.75 5.36
C GLU A 71 22.62 -12.89 4.24
N ILE A 72 22.38 -13.25 2.98
CA ILE A 72 22.84 -12.47 1.83
C ILE A 72 22.09 -11.13 1.73
N ALA A 73 20.78 -11.12 1.98
CA ALA A 73 19.96 -9.91 1.98
C ALA A 73 20.48 -8.87 3.00
N VAL A 74 20.79 -9.31 4.22
CA VAL A 74 21.36 -8.46 5.28
C VAL A 74 22.73 -7.92 4.88
N GLN A 75 23.64 -8.79 4.39
CA GLN A 75 24.98 -8.36 3.98
C GLN A 75 24.95 -7.35 2.82
N LEU A 76 24.05 -7.55 1.86
CA LEU A 76 23.88 -6.65 0.73
C LEU A 76 23.36 -5.28 1.19
N ALA A 77 22.38 -5.26 2.08
CA ALA A 77 21.89 -4.01 2.65
C ALA A 77 22.95 -3.22 3.41
N GLU A 78 23.73 -3.89 4.26
CA GLU A 78 24.86 -3.27 4.97
C GLU A 78 25.89 -2.70 3.99
N ALA A 79 26.23 -3.46 2.93
CA ALA A 79 27.22 -3.03 1.93
C ALA A 79 26.78 -1.80 1.13
N LEU A 80 25.47 -1.61 0.97
CA LEU A 80 24.89 -0.50 0.22
C LEU A 80 24.56 0.73 1.10
N ASP A 81 24.88 0.67 2.39
CA ASP A 81 24.44 1.66 3.40
C ASP A 81 22.92 1.91 3.32
N LEU A 82 22.18 0.85 2.94
CA LEU A 82 20.75 0.88 2.95
C LEU A 82 20.36 0.75 4.41
N SER A 83 19.76 1.80 4.96
CA SER A 83 18.89 1.62 6.11
C SER A 83 17.72 0.78 5.61
N LEU A 84 17.86 -0.54 5.66
CA LEU A 84 16.68 -1.37 5.72
C LEU A 84 15.88 -0.80 6.88
N PRO A 85 14.59 -0.45 6.70
CA PRO A 85 13.73 -0.40 7.87
C PRO A 85 13.97 -1.73 8.58
N GLU A 86 14.42 -1.70 9.85
CA GLU A 86 14.64 -2.89 10.68
C GLU A 86 13.57 -3.89 10.27
N GLY A 87 13.99 -5.04 9.69
CA GLY A 87 13.14 -5.87 8.84
C GLY A 87 11.73 -5.92 9.40
N ILE A 88 10.75 -5.46 8.61
CA ILE A 88 9.37 -5.20 9.07
C ILE A 88 8.99 -6.32 10.04
N PRO A 89 8.78 -6.03 11.34
CA PRO A 89 8.69 -7.08 12.34
C PRO A 89 7.64 -8.08 11.91
N SER A 90 7.90 -9.39 12.02
CA SER A 90 6.98 -10.44 11.56
C SER A 90 5.55 -10.27 12.11
N GLU A 91 5.43 -9.60 13.25
CA GLU A 91 4.18 -9.20 13.86
C GLU A 91 3.33 -8.24 13.01
N TYR A 92 3.92 -7.37 12.19
CA TYR A 92 3.20 -6.52 11.24
C TYR A 92 2.64 -7.35 10.08
N PHE A 93 3.45 -8.23 9.48
CA PHE A 93 2.96 -9.14 8.43
C PHE A 93 1.83 -10.04 8.93
N ASN A 94 2.00 -10.65 10.11
CA ASN A 94 0.96 -11.46 10.73
C ASN A 94 -0.31 -10.66 10.99
N PHE A 95 -0.17 -9.42 11.49
CA PHE A 95 -1.30 -8.53 11.73
C PHE A 95 -2.00 -8.12 10.43
N LEU A 96 -1.24 -7.77 9.38
CA LEU A 96 -1.81 -7.41 8.08
C LEU A 96 -2.56 -8.59 7.47
N GLY A 97 -1.98 -9.81 7.53
CA GLY A 97 -2.65 -11.02 7.09
C GLY A 97 -3.93 -11.31 7.88
N GLU A 98 -3.87 -11.26 9.21
CA GLU A 98 -5.02 -11.49 10.10
C GLU A 98 -6.15 -10.48 9.83
N ILE A 99 -5.82 -9.19 9.70
CA ILE A 99 -6.84 -8.15 9.54
C ILE A 99 -7.49 -8.21 8.15
N LEU A 100 -6.71 -8.43 7.09
CA LEU A 100 -7.25 -8.56 5.73
C LEU A 100 -8.09 -9.84 5.60
N GLN A 101 -7.64 -10.95 6.18
CA GLN A 101 -8.43 -12.19 6.22
C GLN A 101 -9.74 -12.00 7.00
N THR A 102 -9.70 -11.32 8.15
CA THR A 102 -10.91 -11.04 8.94
C THR A 102 -11.91 -10.21 8.13
N ILE A 103 -11.42 -9.18 7.43
CA ILE A 103 -12.25 -8.29 6.60
C ILE A 103 -12.82 -9.02 5.38
N SER A 104 -12.07 -9.97 4.79
CA SER A 104 -12.56 -10.79 3.68
C SER A 104 -13.71 -11.70 4.09
N GLU A 105 -13.68 -12.21 5.33
CA GLU A 105 -14.76 -13.01 5.92
C GLU A 105 -15.94 -12.17 6.38
N ASN A 106 -15.69 -11.08 7.10
CA ASN A 106 -16.70 -10.16 7.57
C ASN A 106 -16.15 -8.76 7.90
N PRO A 107 -16.46 -7.73 7.08
CA PRO A 107 -15.97 -6.37 7.29
C PRO A 107 -16.73 -5.58 8.37
N ASP A 108 -17.61 -6.23 9.16
CA ASP A 108 -18.38 -5.55 10.22
C ASP A 108 -17.44 -4.93 11.27
N PRO A 109 -17.58 -3.62 11.56
CA PRO A 109 -16.84 -2.95 12.62
C PRO A 109 -16.87 -3.68 13.98
N GLU A 110 -17.97 -4.35 14.34
CA GLU A 110 -18.08 -5.12 15.61
C GLU A 110 -17.08 -6.30 15.68
N ILE A 111 -16.63 -6.80 14.53
CA ILE A 111 -15.66 -7.89 14.41
C ILE A 111 -14.24 -7.34 14.23
N VAL A 112 -14.08 -6.32 13.39
CA VAL A 112 -12.75 -5.81 13.01
C VAL A 112 -12.16 -4.90 14.09
N TYR A 113 -12.96 -4.03 14.71
CA TYR A 113 -12.44 -3.04 15.66
C TYR A 113 -11.75 -3.64 16.90
N PRO A 114 -12.22 -4.76 17.50
CA PRO A 114 -11.47 -5.41 18.58
C PRO A 114 -10.03 -5.81 18.20
N ILE A 115 -9.79 -6.24 16.95
CA ILE A 115 -8.46 -6.62 16.48
C ILE A 115 -7.58 -5.37 16.32
N LEU A 116 -8.13 -4.29 15.77
CA LEU A 116 -7.46 -2.99 15.68
C LEU A 116 -7.13 -2.43 17.07
N GLU A 117 -8.06 -2.54 18.02
CA GLU A 117 -7.87 -2.10 19.40
C GLU A 117 -6.74 -2.87 20.10
N ALA A 118 -6.64 -4.18 19.86
CA ALA A 118 -5.58 -5.02 20.41
C ALA A 118 -4.20 -4.75 19.79
N ASN A 119 -4.16 -4.17 18.58
CA ASN A 119 -2.94 -3.94 17.80
C ASN A 119 -2.65 -2.45 17.56
N GLN A 120 -3.14 -1.54 18.41
CA GLN A 120 -2.94 -0.09 18.24
C GLN A 120 -1.48 0.32 18.11
N ASN A 121 -0.56 -0.44 18.72
CA ASN A 121 0.88 -0.18 18.61
C ASN A 121 1.45 -0.41 17.21
N LYS A 122 0.71 -1.11 16.34
CA LYS A 122 1.05 -1.34 14.92
C LYS A 122 0.32 -0.39 13.98
N LEU A 123 -0.62 0.43 14.49
CA LEU A 123 -1.35 1.41 13.68
C LEU A 123 -0.51 2.68 13.54
N ASP A 124 0.54 2.58 12.72
CA ASP A 124 1.55 3.59 12.53
C ASP A 124 1.92 3.73 11.03
N PRO A 125 2.82 4.66 10.66
CA PRO A 125 3.24 4.81 9.26
C PRO A 125 3.89 3.57 8.65
N VAL A 126 4.51 2.68 9.45
CA VAL A 126 5.13 1.45 8.96
C VAL A 126 4.05 0.51 8.38
N LEU A 127 2.89 0.42 9.03
CA LEU A 127 1.77 -0.36 8.49
C LEU A 127 1.22 0.23 7.18
N ALA A 128 1.18 1.55 7.04
CA ALA A 128 0.74 2.19 5.80
C ALA A 128 1.69 1.86 4.62
N GLU A 129 2.99 1.99 4.85
CA GLU A 129 4.03 1.63 3.86
C GLU A 129 3.99 0.13 3.51
N MET A 130 3.79 -0.73 4.51
CA MET A 130 3.68 -2.18 4.31
C MET A 130 2.44 -2.53 3.50
N LEU A 131 1.27 -1.94 3.79
CA LEU A 131 0.04 -2.18 3.04
C LEU A 131 0.23 -1.82 1.56
N GLN A 132 0.83 -0.65 1.27
CA GLN A 132 1.13 -0.23 -0.11
C GLN A 132 2.10 -1.18 -0.80
N SER A 133 3.21 -1.54 -0.14
CA SER A 133 4.23 -2.42 -0.70
C SER A 133 3.65 -3.81 -0.99
N TRP A 134 2.89 -4.36 -0.05
CA TRP A 134 2.22 -5.64 -0.20
C TRP A 134 1.21 -5.63 -1.36
N ALA A 135 0.38 -4.60 -1.44
CA ALA A 135 -0.62 -4.47 -2.51
C ALA A 135 0.05 -4.34 -3.89
N MET A 136 1.10 -3.54 -4.00
CA MET A 136 1.86 -3.35 -5.25
C MET A 136 2.54 -4.64 -5.71
N ALA A 137 3.03 -5.46 -4.77
CA ALA A 137 3.69 -6.73 -5.08
C ALA A 137 2.69 -7.88 -5.34
N THR A 138 1.51 -7.84 -4.73
CA THR A 138 0.58 -8.98 -4.74
C THR A 138 -0.52 -8.85 -5.80
N LEU A 139 -1.14 -7.68 -5.94
CA LEU A 139 -2.29 -7.49 -6.83
C LEU A 139 -2.01 -7.77 -8.32
N PRO A 140 -0.80 -7.51 -8.87
CA PRO A 140 -0.47 -7.85 -10.25
C PRO A 140 -0.19 -9.35 -10.48
N GLU A 141 0.23 -10.08 -9.45
CA GLU A 141 0.71 -11.46 -9.55
C GLU A 141 -0.41 -12.51 -9.45
N VAL A 142 -1.55 -12.11 -8.90
CA VAL A 142 -2.76 -12.95 -8.82
C VAL A 142 -3.64 -12.79 -10.04
N ASP A 143 -4.59 -13.71 -10.25
CA ASP A 143 -5.53 -13.57 -11.35
C ASP A 143 -6.48 -12.37 -11.15
N ALA A 144 -7.18 -11.97 -12.22
CA ALA A 144 -8.02 -10.78 -12.19
C ALA A 144 -9.18 -10.87 -11.16
N GLU A 145 -9.73 -12.06 -10.91
CA GLU A 145 -10.82 -12.23 -9.96
C GLU A 145 -10.30 -12.07 -8.53
N GLU A 146 -9.17 -12.70 -8.22
CA GLU A 146 -8.48 -12.58 -6.94
C GLU A 146 -7.97 -11.14 -6.69
N SER A 147 -7.40 -10.50 -7.70
CA SER A 147 -6.93 -9.10 -7.63
C SER A 147 -8.07 -8.15 -7.27
N LEU A 148 -9.25 -8.32 -7.89
CA LEU A 148 -10.44 -7.53 -7.57
C LEU A 148 -10.96 -7.79 -6.15
N ALA A 149 -10.95 -9.05 -5.71
CA ALA A 149 -11.37 -9.41 -4.35
C ALA A 149 -10.44 -8.78 -3.30
N LEU A 150 -9.12 -8.93 -3.46
CA LEU A 150 -8.13 -8.34 -2.56
C LEU A 150 -8.20 -6.81 -2.55
N ALA A 151 -8.36 -6.17 -3.70
CA ALA A 151 -8.57 -4.73 -3.77
C ALA A 151 -9.85 -4.29 -3.04
N GLY A 152 -10.93 -5.07 -3.12
CA GLY A 152 -12.14 -4.85 -2.34
C GLY A 152 -11.90 -4.92 -0.83
N VAL A 153 -11.13 -5.90 -0.36
CA VAL A 153 -10.73 -6.05 1.04
C VAL A 153 -9.90 -4.86 1.51
N ILE A 154 -8.91 -4.42 0.73
CA ILE A 154 -8.08 -3.25 1.04
C ILE A 154 -8.94 -1.98 1.12
N GLY A 155 -9.91 -1.82 0.21
CA GLY A 155 -10.85 -0.71 0.24
C GLY A 155 -11.70 -0.69 1.52
N ASN A 156 -12.19 -1.86 1.94
CA ASN A 156 -12.93 -2.01 3.21
C ASN A 156 -12.04 -1.70 4.42
N PHE A 157 -10.80 -2.21 4.43
CA PHE A 157 -9.83 -1.89 5.48
C PHE A 157 -9.58 -0.38 5.58
N SER A 158 -9.40 0.28 4.43
CA SER A 158 -9.19 1.74 4.37
C SER A 158 -10.40 2.51 4.91
N ASN A 159 -11.62 2.09 4.56
CA ASN A 159 -12.86 2.67 5.09
C ASN A 159 -12.95 2.51 6.62
N LEU A 160 -12.56 1.34 7.14
CA LEU A 160 -12.57 1.03 8.57
C LEU A 160 -11.51 1.85 9.32
N MET A 161 -10.29 1.94 8.81
CA MET A 161 -9.24 2.79 9.39
C MET A 161 -9.65 4.26 9.41
N GLN A 162 -10.31 4.75 8.36
CA GLN A 162 -10.83 6.12 8.34
C GLN A 162 -11.93 6.36 9.39
N GLN A 163 -12.68 5.35 9.81
CA GLN A 163 -13.78 5.46 10.78
C GLN A 163 -13.41 5.00 12.20
N PHE A 164 -12.28 4.32 12.35
CA PHE A 164 -11.87 3.71 13.61
C PHE A 164 -11.62 4.80 14.68
N PRO A 165 -12.35 4.76 15.82
CA PRO A 165 -12.24 5.79 16.85
C PRO A 165 -11.03 5.61 17.78
N GLY A 166 -10.36 4.46 17.74
CA GLY A 166 -9.18 4.15 18.56
C GLY A 166 -7.85 4.49 17.90
N GLY A 167 -6.76 4.47 18.66
CA GLY A 167 -5.40 4.75 18.17
C GLY A 167 -5.13 6.21 17.84
N ASP A 168 -4.04 6.45 17.10
CA ASP A 168 -3.68 7.79 16.62
C ASP A 168 -4.45 8.12 15.33
N ARG A 169 -5.21 9.21 15.35
CA ARG A 169 -6.05 9.61 14.21
C ARG A 169 -5.22 9.92 12.96
N GLY A 170 -4.03 10.49 13.11
CA GLY A 170 -3.16 10.80 11.98
C GLY A 170 -2.69 9.53 11.28
N ASN A 171 -2.19 8.57 12.05
CA ASN A 171 -1.73 7.29 11.51
C ASN A 171 -2.87 6.51 10.85
N ASN A 172 -4.05 6.49 11.46
CA ASN A 172 -5.23 5.84 10.87
C ASN A 172 -5.57 6.44 9.49
N LEU A 173 -5.42 7.75 9.33
CA LEU A 173 -5.64 8.43 8.05
C LEU A 173 -4.54 8.08 7.03
N GLU A 174 -3.27 7.99 7.43
CA GLU A 174 -2.20 7.55 6.54
C GLU A 174 -2.42 6.12 6.04
N ILE A 175 -2.84 5.20 6.91
CA ILE A 175 -3.15 3.81 6.52
C ILE A 175 -4.35 3.77 5.55
N ALA A 176 -5.38 4.58 5.79
CA ALA A 176 -6.54 4.66 4.88
C ALA A 176 -6.15 5.25 3.51
N ILE A 177 -5.37 6.33 3.48
CA ILE A 177 -4.85 6.92 2.24
C ILE A 177 -4.02 5.89 1.48
N ALA A 178 -3.13 5.19 2.17
CA ALA A 178 -2.27 4.19 1.59
C ALA A 178 -3.05 3.08 0.86
N GLY A 179 -4.11 2.56 1.51
CA GLY A 179 -4.96 1.54 0.90
C GLY A 179 -5.81 2.07 -0.26
N TYR A 180 -6.39 3.27 -0.16
CA TYR A 180 -7.14 3.88 -1.28
C TYR A 180 -6.26 4.13 -2.51
N GLU A 181 -5.01 4.57 -2.31
CA GLU A 181 -4.04 4.77 -3.40
C GLU A 181 -3.64 3.44 -4.04
N ALA A 182 -3.41 2.40 -3.23
CA ALA A 182 -3.06 1.08 -3.72
C ALA A 182 -4.14 0.51 -4.67
N ILE A 183 -5.41 0.57 -4.27
CA ILE A 183 -6.52 0.01 -5.07
C ILE A 183 -6.89 0.86 -6.29
N SER A 184 -6.40 2.10 -6.38
CA SER A 184 -6.63 2.98 -7.53
C SER A 184 -5.91 2.49 -8.81
N THR A 185 -5.02 1.50 -8.69
CA THR A 185 -4.41 0.79 -9.82
C THR A 185 -5.32 -0.26 -10.43
N ILE A 186 -6.29 -0.79 -9.65
CA ILE A 186 -7.20 -1.86 -10.05
C ILE A 186 -8.58 -1.29 -10.42
N PHE A 187 -9.14 -0.46 -9.54
CA PHE A 187 -10.39 0.23 -9.80
C PHE A 187 -10.12 1.57 -10.49
N SER A 188 -10.59 1.69 -11.72
CA SER A 188 -10.48 2.88 -12.55
C SER A 188 -11.86 3.37 -12.95
N ARG A 189 -11.94 4.61 -13.43
CA ARG A 189 -13.18 5.18 -13.96
C ARG A 189 -13.79 4.35 -15.10
N ASP A 190 -12.95 3.70 -15.91
CA ASP A 190 -13.41 3.03 -17.13
C ASP A 190 -13.90 1.58 -16.87
N ASN A 191 -13.39 0.90 -15.84
CA ASN A 191 -13.76 -0.49 -15.53
C ASN A 191 -14.75 -0.61 -14.35
N PHE A 192 -14.66 0.27 -13.34
CA PHE A 192 -15.51 0.27 -12.16
C PHE A 192 -15.84 1.71 -11.73
N PRO A 193 -16.58 2.48 -12.56
CA PRO A 193 -16.80 3.91 -12.36
C PRO A 193 -17.33 4.25 -10.97
N ASP A 194 -18.32 3.49 -10.49
CA ASP A 194 -19.00 3.76 -9.22
C ASP A 194 -18.09 3.50 -8.01
N VAL A 195 -17.31 2.41 -8.06
CA VAL A 195 -16.32 2.06 -7.03
C VAL A 195 -15.19 3.07 -7.01
N TRP A 196 -14.66 3.39 -8.20
CA TRP A 196 -13.60 4.39 -8.35
C TRP A 196 -14.03 5.76 -7.81
N ALA A 197 -15.23 6.22 -8.13
CA ALA A 197 -15.76 7.49 -7.62
C ALA A 197 -15.96 7.47 -6.09
N GLY A 198 -16.37 6.31 -5.55
CA GLY A 198 -16.48 6.10 -4.10
C GLY A 198 -15.13 6.20 -3.41
N THR A 199 -14.11 5.53 -3.96
CA THR A 199 -12.73 5.58 -3.48
C THR A 199 -12.17 7.00 -3.57
N GLN A 200 -12.37 7.71 -4.69
CA GLN A 200 -11.93 9.10 -4.84
C GLN A 200 -12.59 10.01 -3.80
N ASN A 201 -13.90 9.87 -3.56
CA ASN A 201 -14.59 10.66 -2.55
C ASN A 201 -14.05 10.39 -1.12
N ASN A 202 -13.74 9.12 -0.79
CA ASN A 202 -13.25 8.77 0.54
C ASN A 202 -11.78 9.16 0.74
N LEU A 203 -10.95 9.01 -0.30
CA LEU A 203 -9.59 9.52 -0.35
C LEU A 203 -9.54 11.04 -0.20
N ALA A 204 -10.46 11.76 -0.86
CA ALA A 204 -10.62 13.19 -0.71
C ALA A 204 -10.92 13.60 0.74
N ALA A 205 -11.84 12.88 1.40
CA ALA A 205 -12.14 13.10 2.81
C ALA A 205 -10.92 12.83 3.71
N ALA A 206 -10.16 11.78 3.43
CA ALA A 206 -8.96 11.44 4.19
C ALA A 206 -7.90 12.53 4.05
N TYR A 207 -7.65 13.03 2.84
CA TYR A 207 -6.77 14.17 2.59
C TYR A 207 -7.26 15.45 3.27
N GLY A 208 -8.57 15.69 3.24
CA GLY A 208 -9.21 16.84 3.91
C GLY A 208 -9.04 16.82 5.44
N ASP A 209 -8.95 15.64 6.04
CA ASP A 209 -8.76 15.46 7.50
C ASP A 209 -7.29 15.24 7.89
N ARG A 210 -6.39 15.00 6.92
CA ARG A 210 -4.99 14.65 7.14
C ARG A 210 -4.26 15.72 7.96
N VAL A 211 -3.62 15.28 9.04
CA VAL A 211 -2.93 16.14 10.01
C VAL A 211 -1.43 16.29 9.75
N TYR A 212 -0.83 15.34 9.03
CA TYR A 212 0.58 15.37 8.65
C TYR A 212 0.79 16.09 7.32
N PHE A 213 2.04 16.50 7.04
CA PHE A 213 2.44 17.24 5.83
C PHE A 213 1.80 18.63 5.70
N ASP A 214 2.06 19.30 4.57
CA ASP A 214 1.57 20.65 4.33
C ASP A 214 0.05 20.68 4.17
N ARG A 215 -0.61 21.55 4.94
CA ARG A 215 -2.08 21.64 4.96
C ARG A 215 -2.65 22.09 3.63
N GLN A 216 -1.99 23.02 2.94
CA GLN A 216 -2.46 23.52 1.65
C GLN A 216 -2.38 22.41 0.61
N GLU A 217 -1.26 21.69 0.54
CA GLU A 217 -1.07 20.57 -0.39
C GLU A 217 -2.10 19.46 -0.17
N ASN A 218 -2.37 19.09 1.09
CA ASN A 218 -3.42 18.11 1.41
C ASN A 218 -4.80 18.55 0.94
N LEU A 219 -5.14 19.83 1.11
CA LEU A 219 -6.42 20.38 0.65
C LEU A 219 -6.53 20.38 -0.88
N GLU A 220 -5.45 20.69 -1.62
CA GLU A 220 -5.48 20.61 -3.08
C GLU A 220 -5.67 19.16 -3.57
N ARG A 221 -5.02 18.19 -2.92
CA ARG A 221 -5.24 16.76 -3.20
C ARG A 221 -6.69 16.35 -2.95
N ALA A 222 -7.27 16.78 -1.82
CA ALA A 222 -8.66 16.51 -1.49
C ALA A 222 -9.63 17.07 -2.56
N LEU A 223 -9.40 18.31 -3.00
CA LEU A 223 -10.22 18.95 -4.03
C LEU A 223 -10.15 18.19 -5.36
N ALA A 224 -8.96 17.82 -5.81
CA ALA A 224 -8.78 17.03 -7.03
C ALA A 224 -9.52 15.69 -6.97
N CYS A 225 -9.45 14.99 -5.84
CA CYS A 225 -10.17 13.73 -5.65
C CYS A 225 -11.70 13.92 -5.62
N TYR A 226 -12.22 14.99 -5.01
CA TYR A 226 -13.67 15.28 -5.08
C TYR A 226 -14.12 15.64 -6.50
N GLU A 227 -13.32 16.40 -7.25
CA GLU A 227 -13.60 16.70 -8.65
C GLU A 227 -13.62 15.42 -9.50
N ASN A 228 -12.68 14.50 -9.30
CA ASN A 228 -12.66 13.18 -9.94
C ASN A 228 -13.94 12.38 -9.63
N ALA A 229 -14.36 12.31 -8.37
CA ALA A 229 -15.58 11.60 -7.99
C ALA A 229 -16.83 12.16 -8.68
N LEU A 230 -16.89 13.49 -8.89
CA LEU A 230 -17.99 14.18 -9.58
C LEU A 230 -18.02 13.98 -11.10
N GLU A 231 -16.99 13.38 -11.70
CA GLU A 231 -17.06 12.94 -13.09
C GLU A 231 -18.02 11.77 -13.29
N VAL A 232 -18.29 10.99 -12.23
CA VAL A 232 -19.21 9.85 -12.23
C VAL A 232 -20.47 10.21 -11.42
N TYR A 233 -20.28 10.65 -10.18
CA TYR A 233 -21.40 11.03 -9.32
C TYR A 233 -22.07 12.29 -9.85
N ASN A 234 -23.33 12.14 -10.27
CA ASN A 234 -24.13 13.21 -10.83
C ASN A 234 -25.55 13.20 -10.26
N LEU A 235 -26.22 14.34 -10.35
CA LEU A 235 -27.55 14.53 -9.76
C LEU A 235 -28.63 13.57 -10.31
N THR A 236 -28.43 12.98 -11.49
CA THR A 236 -29.44 12.13 -12.13
C THR A 236 -29.31 10.67 -11.71
N GLU A 237 -28.09 10.13 -11.72
CA GLU A 237 -27.83 8.71 -11.48
C GLU A 237 -27.43 8.42 -10.03
N PHE A 238 -26.75 9.37 -9.38
CA PHE A 238 -26.22 9.24 -8.01
C PHE A 238 -26.53 10.50 -7.17
N PRO A 239 -27.81 10.84 -6.98
CA PRO A 239 -28.20 12.11 -6.36
C PRO A 239 -27.68 12.27 -4.92
N GLU A 240 -27.60 11.19 -4.15
CA GLU A 240 -27.16 11.21 -2.76
C GLU A 240 -25.64 11.40 -2.66
N GLU A 241 -24.89 10.62 -3.45
CA GLU A 241 -23.44 10.69 -3.53
C GLU A 241 -23.00 12.05 -4.08
N TRP A 242 -23.64 12.52 -5.16
CA TRP A 242 -23.37 13.84 -5.72
C TRP A 242 -23.57 14.95 -4.67
N ALA A 243 -24.69 14.94 -3.94
CA ALA A 243 -24.96 15.94 -2.91
C ALA A 243 -23.93 15.90 -1.77
N ARG A 244 -23.54 14.69 -1.33
CA ARG A 244 -22.51 14.49 -0.31
C ARG A 244 -21.14 14.99 -0.78
N THR A 245 -20.74 14.63 -1.99
CA THR A 245 -19.45 15.04 -2.59
C THR A 245 -19.39 16.55 -2.79
N GLN A 246 -20.45 17.18 -3.32
CA GLN A 246 -20.54 18.63 -3.46
C GLN A 246 -20.44 19.36 -2.12
N LYS A 247 -21.14 18.87 -1.09
CA LYS A 247 -21.07 19.44 0.26
C LYS A 247 -19.64 19.40 0.81
N ASN A 248 -18.97 18.25 0.68
CA ASN A 248 -17.61 18.12 1.19
C ASN A 248 -16.62 18.97 0.39
N LEU A 249 -16.76 19.03 -0.94
CA LEU A 249 -15.97 19.92 -1.80
C LEU A 249 -16.08 21.38 -1.34
N ALA A 250 -17.29 21.86 -1.05
CA ALA A 250 -17.50 23.23 -0.57
C ALA A 250 -16.79 23.49 0.78
N ILE A 251 -16.92 22.56 1.73
CA ILE A 251 -16.22 22.65 3.04
C ILE A 251 -14.69 22.72 2.85
N THR A 252 -14.15 21.89 1.95
CA THR A 252 -12.71 21.88 1.66
C THR A 252 -12.25 23.17 0.98
N GLN A 253 -13.06 23.75 0.09
CA GLN A 253 -12.76 25.05 -0.54
C GLN A 253 -12.72 26.19 0.47
N GLU A 254 -13.65 26.22 1.41
CA GLU A 254 -13.65 27.19 2.52
C GLU A 254 -12.41 27.04 3.39
N ALA A 255 -12.06 25.80 3.76
CA ALA A 255 -10.85 25.52 4.52
C ALA A 255 -9.59 25.98 3.78
N ARG A 256 -9.51 25.75 2.46
CA ARG A 256 -8.38 26.18 1.62
C ARG A 256 -8.23 27.70 1.60
N ALA A 257 -9.32 28.44 1.42
CA ALA A 257 -9.29 29.91 1.44
C ALA A 257 -8.80 30.46 2.79
N SER A 258 -9.18 29.81 3.90
CA SER A 258 -8.74 30.24 5.23
C SER A 258 -7.24 30.03 5.49
N VAL A 259 -6.59 29.09 4.80
CA VAL A 259 -5.14 28.88 4.88
C VAL A 259 -4.39 29.94 4.09
N THR A 260 -4.86 30.27 2.89
CA THR A 260 -4.25 31.32 2.05
C THR A 260 -4.32 32.70 2.68
N ASP A 261 -5.38 33.00 3.44
CA ASP A 261 -5.51 34.30 4.12
C ASP A 261 -4.58 34.46 5.35
N ASN A 262 -4.01 33.35 5.85
CA ASN A 262 -3.16 33.31 7.04
C ASN A 262 -1.66 33.12 6.73
N SER A 263 -1.25 33.15 5.45
CA SER A 263 0.14 32.97 4.99
C SER A 263 0.74 34.26 4.45
#